data_AF-A0A1M5UWY9-F1
#
_entry.id   AF-A0A1M5UWY9-F1
#
_cell.length_a   1.000
_cell.length_b   1.000
_cell.length_c   1.000
_cell.angle_alpha   90.00
_cell.angle_beta   90.00
_cell.angle_gamma   90.00
#
_symmetry.space_group_name_H-M   'P 1'
#
loop_
_entity.id
_entity.type
_entity.pdbx_description
1 polymer ?
#
loop_
_entity_poly.entity_id
_entity_poly.type
_entity_poly.pdbx_seq_one_letter_code
_entity_poly.pdbx_strand_id
1 'polypeptide(L)'
;MKKKKSPWDYMWIVSTLYLFLGLFNILFAWLGMLCFLIPLLISIFGGGKVYCNKYCGRGQLLTIIGKDLKLSRNKPMPKFLKSKYFRYGFLIFFMTMFGNMIFNTYLVFKGSNTLKEVITVLWTFRLPWHVAEISGVTPWVAQFAFGFFSVMVTSTILGIVTAILFKPRSWCIYCPMGTMTQGICKLKSSVKKPTS
;
A
#
# COMPACT_ATOMS: atom_id res chain seq x y z
N MET A 1 33.38 6.33 7.55
CA MET A 1 32.62 7.49 7.01
C MET A 1 31.12 7.29 7.25
N LYS A 2 30.51 7.99 8.21
CA LYS A 2 29.05 7.95 8.44
C LYS A 2 28.37 8.75 7.34
N LYS A 3 27.71 8.08 6.38
CA LYS A 3 26.90 8.76 5.34
C LYS A 3 25.88 9.68 6.02
N LYS A 4 25.87 10.95 5.63
CA LYS A 4 24.86 11.95 6.03
C LYS A 4 23.48 11.38 5.65
N LYS A 5 22.67 11.01 6.63
CA LYS A 5 21.31 10.48 6.40
C LYS A 5 20.49 11.61 5.80
N SER A 6 19.92 11.40 4.62
CA SER A 6 19.08 12.43 4.02
C SER A 6 17.71 12.41 4.72
N PRO A 7 16.95 13.52 4.76
CA PRO A 7 15.61 13.54 5.36
C PRO A 7 14.68 12.47 4.76
N TRP A 8 14.96 12.05 3.53
CA TRP A 8 14.25 10.98 2.82
C TRP A 8 14.46 9.57 3.40
N ASP A 9 15.49 9.36 4.24
CA ASP A 9 15.72 8.09 4.94
C ASP A 9 14.73 7.85 6.09
N TYR A 10 13.90 8.86 6.42
CA TYR A 10 12.91 8.81 7.51
C TYR A 10 11.45 8.66 7.02
N MET A 11 11.20 8.44 5.72
CA MET A 11 9.82 8.27 5.23
C MET A 11 9.12 7.01 5.78
N TRP A 12 9.87 6.05 6.31
CA TRP A 12 9.32 4.94 7.07
C TRP A 12 8.66 5.38 8.38
N ILE A 13 9.14 6.45 9.03
CA ILE A 13 8.53 7.01 10.25
C ILE A 13 7.16 7.53 9.90
N VAL A 14 7.04 8.32 8.82
CA VAL A 14 5.74 8.80 8.33
C VAL A 14 4.80 7.63 8.04
N SER A 15 5.32 6.56 7.43
CA SER A 15 4.51 5.38 7.12
C SER A 15 4.02 4.61 8.34
N THR A 16 4.87 4.47 9.34
CA THR A 16 4.54 3.81 10.61
C THR A 16 3.59 4.67 11.43
N LEU A 17 3.83 5.99 11.43
CA LEU A 17 3.05 6.96 12.18
C LEU A 17 1.61 6.98 11.69
N TYR A 18 1.34 7.11 10.37
CA TYR A 18 -0.05 7.10 9.91
C TYR A 18 -0.75 5.75 10.12
N LEU A 19 -0.02 4.62 10.04
CA LEU A 19 -0.59 3.30 10.33
C LEU A 19 -0.96 3.17 11.81
N PHE A 20 -0.11 3.68 12.69
CA PHE A 20 -0.36 3.69 14.12
C PHE A 20 -1.52 4.64 14.46
N LEU A 21 -1.51 5.87 13.95
CA LEU A 21 -2.59 6.84 14.13
C LEU A 21 -3.93 6.33 13.58
N GLY A 22 -3.92 5.59 12.47
CA GLY A 22 -5.12 4.97 11.90
C GLY A 22 -5.77 3.91 12.80
N LEU A 23 -5.02 3.31 13.75
CA LEU A 23 -5.58 2.41 14.77
C LEU A 23 -6.34 3.17 15.87
N PHE A 24 -5.94 4.41 16.17
CA PHE A 24 -6.59 5.24 17.19
C PHE A 24 -7.72 6.09 16.61
N ASN A 25 -7.55 6.59 15.39
CA ASN A 25 -8.56 7.39 14.70
C ASN A 25 -8.53 7.11 13.20
N ILE A 26 -9.63 6.57 12.69
CA ILE A 26 -9.73 6.09 11.32
C ILE A 26 -9.57 7.21 10.28
N LEU A 27 -9.88 8.48 10.63
CA LEU A 27 -9.77 9.62 9.70
C LEU A 27 -8.35 9.84 9.20
N PHE A 28 -7.34 9.46 9.99
CA PHE A 28 -5.95 9.55 9.55
C PHE A 28 -5.61 8.63 8.37
N ALA A 29 -6.48 7.67 8.02
CA ALA A 29 -6.34 6.87 6.81
C ALA A 29 -6.29 7.74 5.53
N TRP A 30 -6.90 8.93 5.54
CA TRP A 30 -6.82 9.90 4.44
C TRP A 30 -5.41 10.43 4.20
N LEU A 31 -4.57 10.53 5.25
CA LEU A 31 -3.15 10.86 5.07
C LEU A 31 -2.39 9.75 4.33
N GLY A 32 -2.77 8.49 4.55
CA GLY A 32 -2.24 7.36 3.80
C GLY A 32 -2.57 7.41 2.31
N MET A 33 -3.66 8.07 1.93
CA MET A 33 -4.04 8.31 0.53
C MET A 33 -2.94 9.08 -0.22
N LEU A 34 -2.33 10.08 0.42
CA LEU A 34 -1.20 10.83 -0.15
C LEU A 34 -0.04 9.91 -0.50
N CYS A 35 0.28 8.93 0.35
CA CYS A 35 1.35 7.96 0.10
C CYS A 35 1.07 7.07 -1.13
N PHE A 36 -0.19 6.89 -1.51
CA PHE A 36 -0.59 6.16 -2.72
C PHE A 36 -0.64 7.06 -3.96
N LEU A 37 -1.15 8.29 -3.84
CA LEU A 37 -1.25 9.23 -4.95
C LEU A 37 0.12 9.74 -5.40
N ILE A 38 1.02 10.08 -4.48
CA ILE A 38 2.35 10.64 -4.80
C ILE A 38 3.14 9.75 -5.80
N PRO A 39 3.34 8.44 -5.56
CA PRO A 39 4.03 7.58 -6.53
C PRO A 39 3.33 7.51 -7.89
N LEU A 40 2.00 7.53 -7.90
CA LEU A 40 1.22 7.48 -9.14
C LEU A 40 1.42 8.76 -9.96
N LEU A 41 1.29 9.93 -9.32
CA LEU A 41 1.51 11.24 -9.93
C LEU A 41 2.93 11.36 -10.45
N ILE A 42 3.94 11.00 -9.65
CA ILE A 42 5.35 11.04 -10.07
C ILE A 42 5.57 10.12 -11.28
N SER A 43 4.96 8.94 -11.32
CA SER A 43 5.06 8.02 -12.46
C SER A 43 4.39 8.59 -13.73
N ILE A 44 3.29 9.33 -13.59
CA ILE A 44 2.60 9.99 -14.70
C ILE A 44 3.43 11.16 -15.24
N PHE A 45 3.91 12.05 -14.35
CA PHE A 45 4.68 13.24 -14.70
C PHE A 45 6.11 12.96 -15.15
N GLY A 46 6.62 11.74 -14.99
CA GLY A 46 7.89 11.30 -15.60
C GLY A 46 9.05 11.04 -14.64
N GLY A 47 8.81 11.05 -13.32
CA GLY A 47 9.80 10.62 -12.33
C GLY A 47 10.00 9.11 -12.24
N GLY A 48 9.34 8.33 -13.11
CA GLY A 48 9.56 6.88 -13.27
C GLY A 48 9.39 6.08 -11.97
N LYS A 49 10.21 5.04 -11.80
CA LYS A 49 10.19 4.16 -10.60
C LYS A 49 11.01 4.70 -9.43
N VAL A 50 11.44 5.97 -9.47
CA VAL A 50 12.33 6.54 -8.45
C VAL A 50 11.68 6.52 -7.08
N TYR A 51 10.38 6.83 -6.99
CA TYR A 51 9.64 6.77 -5.73
C TYR A 51 9.62 5.35 -5.14
N CYS A 52 9.20 4.35 -5.92
CA CYS A 52 9.13 2.97 -5.44
C CYS A 52 10.51 2.39 -5.05
N ASN A 53 11.58 2.80 -5.73
CA ASN A 53 12.93 2.29 -5.49
C ASN A 53 13.66 2.97 -4.32
N LYS A 54 13.47 4.28 -4.13
CA LYS A 54 14.22 5.09 -3.15
C LYS A 54 13.37 5.63 -2.00
N TYR A 55 12.15 6.08 -2.29
CA TYR A 55 11.35 6.91 -1.36
C TYR A 55 10.14 6.19 -0.75
N CYS A 56 9.87 4.94 -1.14
CA CYS A 56 8.76 4.20 -0.57
C CYS A 56 9.00 3.94 0.93
N GLY A 57 8.30 4.68 1.79
CA GLY A 57 8.44 4.57 3.25
C GLY A 57 8.16 3.16 3.77
N ARG A 58 7.19 2.43 3.20
CA ARG A 58 6.96 1.01 3.51
C ARG A 58 8.13 0.11 3.07
N GLY A 59 8.73 0.38 1.91
CA GLY A 59 9.90 -0.37 1.43
C GLY A 59 11.13 -0.15 2.32
N GLN A 60 11.29 1.06 2.87
CA GLN A 60 12.29 1.38 3.88
C GLN A 60 12.00 0.66 5.19
N LEU A 61 10.74 0.69 5.66
CA LEU A 61 10.30 -0.04 6.87
C LEU A 61 10.66 -1.53 6.80
N LEU A 62 10.30 -2.22 5.71
CA LEU A 62 10.63 -3.64 5.54
C LEU A 62 12.14 -3.88 5.44
N THR A 63 12.91 -2.90 4.93
CA THR A 63 14.38 -2.99 4.88
C THR A 63 14.97 -2.89 6.28
N ILE A 64 14.50 -1.96 7.11
CA ILE A 64 14.94 -1.80 8.51
C ILE A 64 14.57 -3.05 9.30
N ILE A 65 13.32 -3.51 9.22
CA ILE A 65 12.86 -4.72 9.92
C ILE A 65 13.67 -5.95 9.49
N GLY A 66 13.92 -6.14 8.19
CA GLY A 66 14.65 -7.33 7.75
C GLY A 66 16.17 -7.25 7.95
N LYS A 67 16.78 -6.05 7.88
CA LYS A 67 18.24 -5.88 7.95
C LYS A 67 18.74 -5.54 9.35
N ASP A 68 18.09 -4.60 10.03
CA ASP A 68 18.53 -4.08 11.33
C ASP A 68 18.03 -4.96 12.48
N LEU A 69 16.79 -5.46 12.39
CA LEU A 69 16.27 -6.44 13.37
C LEU A 69 16.63 -7.90 13.04
N LYS A 70 17.34 -8.15 11.92
CA LYS A 70 17.72 -9.50 11.41
C LYS A 70 16.57 -10.52 11.37
N LEU A 71 15.32 -10.07 11.33
CA LEU A 71 14.15 -10.95 11.34
C LEU A 71 13.94 -11.71 10.02
N SER A 72 14.72 -11.38 8.99
CA SER A 72 14.59 -11.91 7.64
C SER A 72 15.52 -13.10 7.41
N ARG A 73 14.96 -14.23 6.96
CA ARG A 73 15.71 -15.44 6.56
C ARG A 73 16.61 -15.24 5.34
N ASN A 74 16.52 -14.08 4.68
CA ASN A 74 17.30 -13.64 3.52
C ASN A 74 17.38 -14.66 2.35
N LYS A 75 16.42 -15.60 2.31
CA LYS A 75 16.33 -16.59 1.24
C LYS A 75 15.83 -15.92 -0.04
N PRO A 76 16.33 -16.36 -1.22
CA PRO A 76 15.83 -15.85 -2.48
C PRO A 76 14.34 -16.19 -2.62
N MET A 77 13.55 -15.20 -3.03
CA MET A 77 12.12 -15.41 -3.29
C MET A 77 11.93 -16.46 -4.42
N PRO A 78 10.99 -17.40 -4.27
CA PRO A 78 10.71 -18.45 -5.24
C PRO A 78 10.29 -17.88 -6.59
N LYS A 79 10.57 -18.65 -7.66
CA LYS A 79 10.29 -18.23 -9.05
C LYS A 79 8.80 -17.92 -9.28
N PHE A 80 7.90 -18.61 -8.57
CA PHE A 80 6.46 -18.39 -8.64
C PHE A 80 6.05 -16.94 -8.28
N LEU A 81 6.48 -16.44 -7.13
CA LEU A 81 6.16 -15.07 -6.67
C LEU A 81 6.79 -13.98 -7.56
N LYS A 82 7.86 -14.31 -8.29
CA LYS A 82 8.51 -13.40 -9.25
C LYS A 82 7.84 -13.40 -10.62
N SER A 83 7.02 -14.40 -10.93
CA SER A 83 6.41 -14.61 -12.25
C SER A 83 5.51 -13.44 -12.65
N LYS A 84 5.42 -13.17 -13.95
CA LYS A 84 4.52 -12.15 -14.50
C LYS A 84 3.06 -12.47 -14.15
N TYR A 85 2.68 -13.74 -14.24
CA TYR A 85 1.32 -14.21 -13.91
C TYR A 85 0.95 -13.87 -12.47
N PHE A 86 1.83 -14.16 -11.50
CA PHE A 86 1.56 -13.85 -10.10
C PHE A 86 1.45 -12.34 -9.86
N ARG A 87 2.32 -11.52 -10.47
CA ARG A 87 2.27 -10.05 -10.30
C ARG A 87 0.98 -9.44 -10.85
N TYR A 88 0.54 -9.86 -12.03
CA TYR A 88 -0.70 -9.36 -12.63
C TYR A 88 -1.94 -9.95 -11.94
N GLY A 89 -1.92 -11.23 -11.56
CA GLY A 89 -2.98 -11.84 -10.77
C GLY A 89 -3.17 -11.14 -9.43
N PHE A 90 -2.08 -10.85 -8.71
CA PHE A 90 -2.13 -10.10 -7.46
C PHE A 90 -2.59 -8.65 -7.65
N LEU A 91 -2.21 -8.02 -8.77
CA LEU A 91 -2.70 -6.69 -9.13
C LEU A 91 -4.22 -6.70 -9.35
N ILE A 92 -4.75 -7.65 -10.13
CA ILE A 92 -6.19 -7.79 -10.39
C ILE A 92 -6.92 -8.02 -9.07
N PHE A 93 -6.44 -8.95 -8.24
CA PHE A 93 -6.99 -9.19 -6.91
C PHE A 93 -7.07 -7.90 -6.07
N PHE A 94 -5.99 -7.13 -6.04
CA PHE A 94 -5.95 -5.87 -5.30
C PHE A 94 -6.89 -4.81 -5.90
N MET A 95 -7.01 -4.75 -7.23
CA MET A 95 -7.95 -3.85 -7.91
C MET A 95 -9.41 -4.23 -7.66
N THR A 96 -9.75 -5.52 -7.62
CA THR A 96 -11.08 -5.98 -7.21
C THR A 96 -11.38 -5.58 -5.77
N MET A 97 -10.41 -5.74 -4.87
CA MET A 97 -10.57 -5.36 -3.47
C MET A 97 -10.78 -3.85 -3.30
N PHE A 98 -10.00 -3.03 -4.01
CA PHE A 98 -10.13 -1.57 -4.03
C PHE A 98 -11.43 -1.12 -4.71
N GLY A 99 -11.87 -1.79 -5.78
CA GLY A 99 -13.14 -1.50 -6.45
C GLY A 99 -14.35 -1.79 -5.55
N ASN A 100 -14.34 -2.93 -4.85
CA ASN A 100 -15.38 -3.26 -3.87
C ASN A 100 -15.44 -2.22 -2.74
N MET A 101 -14.29 -1.73 -2.28
CA MET A 101 -14.21 -0.68 -1.28
C MET A 101 -14.88 0.62 -1.73
N ILE A 102 -14.57 1.09 -2.95
CA ILE A 102 -15.19 2.27 -3.56
C ILE A 102 -16.70 2.05 -3.75
N PHE A 103 -17.11 0.88 -4.24
CA PHE A 103 -18.51 0.55 -4.46
C PHE A 103 -19.33 0.59 -3.16
N ASN A 104 -18.81 0.00 -2.07
CA ASN A 104 -19.46 0.08 -0.75
C ASN A 104 -19.53 1.53 -0.24
N THR A 105 -18.46 2.31 -0.42
CA THR A 105 -18.45 3.74 -0.06
C THR A 105 -19.51 4.52 -0.84
N TYR A 106 -19.65 4.24 -2.13
CA TYR A 106 -20.66 4.84 -3.00
C TYR A 106 -22.09 4.45 -2.61
N LEU A 107 -22.31 3.19 -2.20
CA LEU A 107 -23.61 2.73 -1.70
C LEU A 107 -24.01 3.41 -0.39
N VAL A 108 -23.04 3.65 0.51
CA VAL A 108 -23.26 4.42 1.75
C VAL A 108 -23.55 5.89 1.44
N PHE A 109 -22.86 6.47 0.44
CA PHE A 109 -23.16 7.82 -0.04
C PHE A 109 -24.58 7.94 -0.61
N LYS A 110 -25.07 6.91 -1.32
CA LYS A 110 -26.45 6.82 -1.82
C LYS A 110 -27.51 6.49 -0.75
N GLY A 111 -27.12 6.29 0.51
CA GLY A 111 -28.05 6.00 1.60
C GLY A 111 -28.68 4.60 1.58
N SER A 112 -28.17 3.68 0.76
CA SER A 112 -28.79 2.36 0.54
C SER A 112 -28.28 1.24 1.47
N ASN A 113 -27.18 1.45 2.21
CA ASN A 113 -26.60 0.45 3.11
C ASN A 113 -26.27 1.05 4.47
N THR A 114 -26.56 0.31 5.54
CA THR A 114 -26.07 0.56 6.90
C THR A 114 -24.54 0.48 6.94
N LEU A 115 -23.90 1.37 7.70
CA LEU A 115 -22.44 1.43 7.91
C LEU A 115 -21.90 0.04 8.26
N LYS A 116 -20.96 -0.47 7.45
CA LYS A 116 -20.19 -1.67 7.79
C LYS A 116 -18.92 -1.20 8.49
N GLU A 117 -19.01 -1.01 9.81
CA GLU A 117 -17.89 -0.63 10.69
C GLU A 117 -16.85 -1.74 10.90
N VAL A 118 -16.92 -2.83 10.13
CA VAL A 118 -16.04 -3.97 10.35
C VAL A 118 -14.85 -3.94 9.42
N ILE A 119 -13.66 -3.76 10.01
CA ILE A 119 -12.37 -3.86 9.33
C ILE A 119 -12.17 -5.32 8.90
N THR A 120 -12.31 -5.58 7.61
CA THR A 120 -12.11 -6.91 7.01
C THR A 120 -10.68 -7.04 6.49
N VAL A 121 -9.77 -7.59 7.30
CA VAL A 121 -8.43 -7.95 6.82
C VAL A 121 -8.53 -9.16 5.91
N LEU A 122 -8.05 -8.99 4.67
CA LEU A 122 -7.97 -10.07 3.68
C LEU A 122 -9.31 -10.80 3.48
N TRP A 123 -10.42 -10.05 3.53
CA TRP A 123 -11.80 -10.53 3.38
C TRP A 123 -12.31 -11.55 4.42
N THR A 124 -11.44 -12.10 5.26
CA THR A 124 -11.78 -13.28 6.10
C THR A 124 -11.63 -12.98 7.58
N PHE A 125 -10.68 -12.13 7.96
CA PHE A 125 -10.46 -11.76 9.35
C PHE A 125 -11.18 -10.45 9.65
N ARG A 126 -12.34 -10.55 10.29
CA ARG A 126 -13.01 -9.41 10.90
C ARG A 126 -12.24 -9.01 12.14
N LEU A 127 -11.46 -7.94 12.08
CA LEU A 127 -10.84 -7.37 13.27
C LEU A 127 -11.93 -6.65 14.06
N PRO A 128 -12.25 -7.10 15.28
CA PRO A 128 -13.27 -6.48 16.12
C PRO A 128 -12.64 -5.27 16.84
N TRP A 129 -12.07 -4.35 16.07
CA TRP A 129 -11.49 -3.13 16.61
C TRP A 129 -12.57 -2.06 16.58
N HIS A 130 -13.20 -1.81 17.73
CA HIS A 130 -14.03 -0.62 17.93
C HIS A 130 -13.12 0.60 17.88
N VAL A 131 -12.96 1.20 16.71
CA VAL A 131 -12.41 2.57 16.64
C VAL A 131 -13.49 3.51 17.19
N ALA A 132 -13.07 4.49 17.98
CA ALA A 132 -13.97 5.46 18.58
C ALA A 132 -14.90 6.06 17.50
N GLU A 133 -16.20 6.00 17.75
CA GLU A 133 -17.21 6.69 16.94
C GLU A 133 -16.81 8.15 16.84
N ILE A 134 -16.44 8.61 15.64
CA ILE A 134 -16.24 10.04 15.44
C ILE A 134 -17.62 10.64 15.19
N SER A 135 -18.26 11.05 16.29
CA SER A 135 -19.45 11.90 16.30
C SER A 135 -19.14 13.21 15.56
N GLY A 136 -19.67 13.37 14.34
CA GLY A 136 -19.60 14.63 13.58
C GLY A 136 -19.06 14.53 12.14
N VAL A 137 -18.73 13.34 11.62
CA VAL A 137 -18.25 13.18 10.23
C VAL A 137 -19.26 12.46 9.35
N THR A 138 -19.32 12.86 8.07
CA THR A 138 -20.19 12.23 7.07
C THR A 138 -19.95 10.71 6.96
N PRO A 139 -21.01 9.88 6.94
CA PRO A 139 -20.90 8.41 6.94
C PRO A 139 -20.01 7.82 5.84
N TRP A 140 -20.01 8.44 4.65
CA TRP A 140 -19.20 7.98 3.52
C TRP A 140 -17.70 8.19 3.74
N VAL A 141 -17.29 9.26 4.42
CA VAL A 141 -15.88 9.54 4.73
C VAL A 141 -15.32 8.51 5.70
N ALA A 142 -16.13 8.15 6.71
CA ALA A 142 -15.78 7.07 7.64
C ALA A 142 -15.66 5.73 6.89
N GLN A 143 -16.67 5.37 6.08
CA GLN A 143 -16.65 4.12 5.31
C GLN A 143 -15.45 3.99 4.38
N PHE A 144 -15.07 5.08 3.71
CA PHE A 144 -13.87 5.14 2.87
C PHE A 144 -12.61 4.93 3.72
N ALA A 145 -12.49 5.65 4.84
CA ALA A 145 -11.35 5.56 5.73
C ALA A 145 -11.16 4.13 6.26
N PHE A 146 -12.24 3.47 6.67
CA PHE A 146 -12.25 2.07 7.08
C PHE A 146 -11.75 1.11 6.00
N GLY A 147 -12.32 1.24 4.81
CA GLY A 147 -11.93 0.42 3.67
C GLY A 147 -10.46 0.59 3.31
N PHE A 148 -10.00 1.85 3.25
CA PHE A 148 -8.62 2.18 2.88
C PHE A 148 -7.64 1.68 3.94
N PHE A 149 -7.94 1.91 5.21
CA PHE A 149 -7.10 1.44 6.31
C PHE A 149 -6.97 -0.08 6.32
N SER A 150 -8.08 -0.81 6.10
CA SER A 150 -8.05 -2.27 5.99
C SER A 150 -7.10 -2.75 4.88
N VAL A 151 -7.16 -2.11 3.70
CA VAL A 151 -6.27 -2.40 2.57
C VAL A 151 -4.80 -2.16 2.95
N MET A 152 -4.52 -1.04 3.62
CA MET A 152 -3.16 -0.68 4.06
C MET A 152 -2.60 -1.69 5.05
N VAL A 153 -3.39 -2.02 6.08
CA VAL A 153 -3.02 -2.99 7.12
C VAL A 153 -2.77 -4.37 6.51
N THR A 154 -3.69 -4.85 5.67
CA THR A 154 -3.55 -6.13 4.95
C THR A 154 -2.25 -6.17 4.14
N SER A 155 -1.96 -5.10 3.40
CA SER A 155 -0.73 -5.03 2.58
C SER A 155 0.55 -4.98 3.44
N THR A 156 0.47 -4.40 4.64
CA THR A 156 1.58 -4.29 5.57
C THR A 156 1.85 -5.63 6.26
N ILE A 157 0.80 -6.33 6.70
CA ILE A 157 0.90 -7.68 7.25
C ILE A 157 1.54 -8.62 6.23
N LEU A 158 1.02 -8.66 5.00
CA LEU A 158 1.61 -9.48 3.93
C LEU A 158 3.05 -9.07 3.61
N GLY A 159 3.35 -7.77 3.65
CA GLY A 159 4.69 -7.24 3.50
C GLY A 159 5.66 -7.75 4.56
N ILE A 160 5.26 -7.72 5.84
CA ILE A 160 6.05 -8.19 6.98
C ILE A 160 6.24 -9.71 6.89
N VAL A 161 5.17 -10.48 6.67
CA VAL A 161 5.22 -11.94 6.52
C VAL A 161 6.21 -12.34 5.42
N THR A 162 6.12 -11.70 4.25
CA THR A 162 7.04 -12.02 3.14
C THR A 162 8.45 -11.49 3.32
N ALA A 163 8.65 -10.43 4.10
CA ALA A 163 9.99 -9.94 4.48
C ALA A 163 10.69 -10.90 5.46
N ILE A 164 9.94 -11.46 6.42
CA ILE A 164 10.44 -12.46 7.38
C ILE A 164 10.84 -13.75 6.65
N LEU A 165 9.97 -14.24 5.76
CA LEU A 165 10.19 -15.51 5.04
C LEU A 165 11.31 -15.43 3.98
N PHE A 166 11.42 -14.31 3.27
CA PHE A 166 12.34 -14.14 2.13
C PHE A 166 13.33 -13.01 2.39
N LYS A 167 13.64 -12.19 1.39
CA LYS A 167 14.46 -10.98 1.53
C LYS A 167 13.61 -9.80 2.03
N PRO A 168 14.19 -8.81 2.73
CA PRO A 168 13.48 -7.63 3.25
C PRO A 168 12.61 -6.90 2.21
N ARG A 169 13.06 -6.81 0.95
CA ARG A 169 12.32 -6.12 -0.14
C ARG A 169 11.50 -7.06 -1.05
N SER A 170 11.19 -8.26 -0.59
CA SER A 170 10.47 -9.24 -1.41
C SER A 170 9.07 -8.76 -1.81
N TRP A 171 8.35 -8.13 -0.87
CA TRP A 171 7.04 -7.52 -1.13
C TRP A 171 7.06 -6.48 -2.26
N CYS A 172 8.12 -5.69 -2.36
CA CYS A 172 8.25 -4.65 -3.39
C CYS A 172 8.30 -5.22 -4.83
N ILE A 173 8.58 -6.52 -5.00
CA ILE A 173 8.68 -7.17 -6.32
C ILE A 173 7.31 -7.35 -6.97
N TYR A 174 6.29 -7.69 -6.17
CA TYR A 174 4.93 -7.97 -6.64
C TYR A 174 3.89 -6.98 -6.08
N CYS A 175 4.35 -5.95 -5.37
CA CYS A 175 3.53 -4.84 -4.89
C CYS A 175 2.67 -4.27 -6.04
N PRO A 176 1.34 -4.11 -5.84
CA PRO A 176 0.42 -3.66 -6.89
C PRO A 176 0.79 -2.26 -7.39
N MET A 177 1.16 -1.34 -6.49
CA MET A 177 1.66 0.00 -6.84
C MET A 177 2.96 -0.05 -7.66
N GLY A 178 3.85 -0.98 -7.30
CA GLY A 178 5.05 -1.24 -8.08
C GLY A 178 4.68 -1.63 -9.51
N THR A 179 3.84 -2.66 -9.65
CA THR A 179 3.37 -3.18 -10.94
C THR A 179 2.65 -2.12 -11.79
N MET A 180 1.75 -1.32 -11.19
CA MET A 180 1.04 -0.22 -11.86
C MET A 180 2.00 0.84 -12.40
N THR A 181 2.90 1.35 -11.57
CA THR A 181 3.88 2.36 -12.00
C THR A 181 4.81 1.80 -13.08
N GLN A 182 5.15 0.50 -13.05
CA GLN A 182 5.89 -0.12 -14.17
C GLN A 182 5.07 -0.16 -15.46
N GLY A 183 3.76 -0.45 -15.36
CA GLY A 183 2.83 -0.45 -16.48
C GLY A 183 2.75 0.94 -17.13
N ILE A 184 2.51 1.98 -16.33
CA ILE A 184 2.44 3.38 -16.78
C ILE A 184 3.75 3.79 -17.47
N CYS A 185 4.90 3.47 -16.86
CA CYS A 185 6.21 3.79 -17.44
C CYS A 185 6.43 3.07 -18.77
N LYS A 186 6.04 1.79 -18.89
CA LYS A 186 6.16 1.03 -20.14
C LYS A 186 5.27 1.60 -21.24
N LEU A 187 4.02 1.89 -20.93
CA LEU A 187 3.09 2.54 -21.86
C LEU A 187 3.66 3.87 -22.35
N LYS A 188 4.17 4.71 -21.44
CA LYS A 188 4.82 5.98 -21.80
C LYS A 188 6.04 5.78 -22.68
N SER A 189 6.89 4.78 -22.41
CA SER A 189 8.05 4.48 -23.27
C SER A 189 7.65 3.92 -24.65
N SER A 190 6.56 3.17 -24.74
CA SER A 190 6.04 2.68 -26.02
C SER A 190 5.43 3.81 -26.86
N VAL A 191 4.78 4.78 -26.21
CA VAL A 191 4.24 5.99 -26.88
C VAL A 191 5.35 6.96 -27.30
N LYS A 192 6.47 7.00 -26.56
CA LYS A 192 7.59 7.91 -26.84
C LYS A 192 8.66 7.34 -27.79
N LYS A 193 8.43 6.17 -28.42
CA LYS A 193 9.24 5.74 -29.58
C LYS A 193 8.79 6.57 -30.78
N PRO A 194 9.60 7.51 -31.31
CA PRO A 194 9.41 7.95 -32.66
C PRO A 194 9.65 6.73 -33.57
N THR A 195 8.79 6.59 -34.57
CA THR A 195 9.17 5.95 -35.84
C THR A 195 10.60 6.34 -36.21
N SER A 196 11.35 5.32 -36.63
CA SER A 196 12.69 5.36 -37.22
C SER A 196 13.04 6.65 -37.94
#